data_AF-C4KZA7-F1
#
_entry.id   AF-C4KZA7-F1
#
_cell.length_a   1.000
_cell.length_b   1.000
_cell.length_c   1.000
_cell.angle_alpha   90.00
_cell.angle_beta   90.00
_cell.angle_gamma   90.00
#
_symmetry.space_group_name_H-M   'P 1'
#
loop_
_entity.id
_entity.type
_entity.pdbx_description
1 polymer ?
#
loop_
_entity_poly.entity_id
_entity_poly.type
_entity_poly.pdbx_seq_one_letter_code
_entity_poly.pdbx_strand_id
1 'polypeptide(L)'
;MISRISRAYCQMSSLITGFFIVFAFLFGIRTYFLWTTMSSPLTAIGLMLMTAIGLSFITYQLSEKLRLFIYSKLPDQAVTCSINSHTK
;
A
#
# COMPACT_ATOMS: atom_id res chain seq x y z
N MET A 1 24.76 -11.36 -10.09
CA MET A 1 23.96 -10.13 -10.41
C MET A 1 22.51 -10.25 -9.96
N ILE A 2 21.86 -11.39 -10.15
CA ILE A 2 20.46 -11.68 -9.75
C ILE A 2 20.16 -11.40 -8.26
N SER A 3 21.11 -11.66 -7.34
CA SER A 3 20.94 -11.42 -5.90
C SER A 3 20.78 -9.95 -5.51
N ARG A 4 21.36 -9.00 -6.27
CA ARG A 4 21.18 -7.55 -6.03
C ARG A 4 19.83 -7.05 -6.53
N ILE A 5 19.34 -7.62 -7.64
CA ILE A 5 18.07 -7.26 -8.26
C ILE A 5 16.90 -7.72 -7.36
N SER A 6 16.99 -8.92 -6.78
CA SER A 6 16.03 -9.45 -5.80
C SER A 6 15.87 -8.54 -4.57
N ARG A 7 16.99 -8.13 -3.95
CA ARG A 7 16.98 -7.26 -2.77
C ARG A 7 16.45 -5.85 -3.10
N ALA A 8 16.82 -5.31 -4.27
CA ALA A 8 16.28 -4.04 -4.75
C ALA A 8 14.76 -4.11 -5.00
N TYR A 9 14.25 -5.21 -5.59
CA TYR A 9 12.82 -5.41 -5.82
C TYR A 9 12.01 -5.47 -4.52
N CYS A 10 12.53 -6.15 -3.49
CA CYS A 10 11.83 -6.28 -2.22
C CYS A 10 11.75 -4.94 -1.47
N GLN A 11 12.83 -4.17 -1.47
CA GLN A 11 12.88 -2.84 -0.87
C GLN A 11 11.98 -1.84 -1.65
N MET A 12 12.03 -1.87 -2.98
CA MET A 12 11.21 -1.02 -3.83
C MET A 12 9.72 -1.36 -3.72
N SER A 13 9.34 -2.64 -3.60
CA SER A 13 7.95 -3.06 -3.43
C SER A 13 7.33 -2.53 -2.13
N SER A 14 8.11 -2.54 -1.03
CA SER A 14 7.67 -1.96 0.24
C SER A 14 7.52 -0.44 0.16
N LEU A 15 8.47 0.26 -0.46
CA LEU A 15 8.39 1.72 -0.67
C LEU A 15 7.22 2.12 -1.56
N ILE A 16 6.98 1.38 -2.64
CA ILE A 16 5.86 1.61 -3.57
C ILE A 16 4.53 1.40 -2.84
N THR A 17 4.39 0.31 -2.09
CA THR A 17 3.18 0.03 -1.30
C THR A 17 2.92 1.14 -0.28
N GLY A 18 3.94 1.55 0.47
CA GLY A 18 3.83 2.64 1.43
C GLY A 18 3.44 3.97 0.75
N PHE A 19 4.05 4.28 -0.40
CA PHE A 19 3.72 5.47 -1.18
C PHE A 19 2.25 5.46 -1.64
N PHE A 20 1.76 4.33 -2.17
CA PHE A 20 0.36 4.21 -2.59
C PHE A 20 -0.61 4.36 -1.42
N ILE A 21 -0.29 3.83 -0.24
CA ILE A 21 -1.13 3.99 0.97
C ILE A 21 -1.20 5.46 1.38
N VAL A 22 -0.06 6.15 1.46
CA VAL A 22 -0.02 7.58 1.82
C VAL A 22 -0.76 8.42 0.78
N PHE A 23 -0.56 8.12 -0.50
CA PHE A 23 -1.25 8.81 -1.60
C PHE A 23 -2.77 8.60 -1.53
N ALA A 24 -3.24 7.38 -1.30
CA ALA A 24 -4.65 7.06 -1.14
C ALA A 24 -5.27 7.76 0.08
N PHE A 25 -4.52 7.84 1.18
CA PHE A 25 -4.94 8.57 2.39
C PHE A 25 -5.07 10.07 2.14
N LEU A 26 -4.07 10.70 1.51
CA LEU A 26 -4.12 12.12 1.13
C LEU A 26 -5.22 12.43 0.11
N PHE A 27 -5.48 11.49 -0.80
CA PHE A 27 -6.60 11.59 -1.74
C PHE A 27 -7.94 11.56 -1.00
N GLY A 28 -8.12 10.64 -0.05
CA GLY A 28 -9.29 10.62 0.83
C GLY A 28 -9.49 11.94 1.58
N ILE A 29 -8.40 12.52 2.12
CA ILE A 29 -8.43 13.84 2.76
C ILE A 29 -8.89 14.93 1.79
N ARG A 30 -8.40 14.93 0.55
CA ARG A 30 -8.81 15.90 -0.49
C ARG A 30 -10.29 15.83 -0.83
N THR A 31 -10.95 14.68 -0.63
CA THR A 31 -12.41 14.57 -0.82
C THR A 31 -13.23 15.30 0.23
N TYR A 32 -12.62 15.84 1.30
CA TYR A 32 -13.31 16.61 2.34
C TYR A 32 -14.21 17.71 1.77
N PHE A 33 -13.73 18.47 0.78
CA PHE A 33 -14.51 19.55 0.16
C PHE A 33 -15.81 19.05 -0.51
N LEU A 34 -15.77 17.85 -1.11
CA LEU A 34 -16.97 17.20 -1.65
C LEU A 34 -17.94 16.84 -0.52
N TRP A 35 -17.43 16.26 0.57
CA TRP A 35 -18.25 15.86 1.71
C TRP A 35 -18.86 17.05 2.45
N THR A 36 -18.15 18.17 2.58
CA THR A 36 -18.68 19.40 3.19
C THR A 36 -19.71 20.11 2.31
N THR A 37 -19.64 19.91 1.00
CA THR A 37 -20.65 20.47 0.08
C THR A 37 -21.96 19.67 0.15
N MET A 38 -21.85 18.36 0.36
CA MET A 38 -23.00 17.44 0.39
C MET A 38 -23.60 17.22 1.78
N SER A 39 -22.89 17.59 2.86
CA SER A 39 -23.28 17.27 4.23
C SER A 39 -22.81 18.32 5.23
N SER A 40 -23.41 18.30 6.43
CA SER A 40 -22.98 19.13 7.54
C SER A 40 -21.53 18.82 7.97
N PRO A 41 -20.78 19.81 8.49
CA PRO A 41 -19.33 19.71 8.69
C PRO A 41 -18.92 18.57 9.64
N LEU A 42 -19.74 18.26 10.65
CA LEU A 42 -19.49 17.16 11.58
C LEU A 42 -19.53 15.80 10.86
N THR A 43 -20.54 15.59 10.03
CA THR A 43 -20.75 14.37 9.23
C THR A 43 -19.70 14.25 8.12
N ALA A 44 -19.31 15.38 7.52
CA ALA A 44 -18.27 15.44 6.51
C ALA A 44 -16.90 14.98 7.03
N ILE A 45 -16.55 15.33 8.28
CA ILE A 45 -15.31 14.85 8.93
C ILE A 45 -15.35 13.32 9.10
N GLY A 46 -16.48 12.78 9.56
CA GLY A 46 -16.65 11.33 9.70
C GLY A 46 -16.54 10.59 8.36
N LEU A 47 -17.22 11.09 7.32
CA LEU A 47 -17.18 10.52 5.96
C LEU A 47 -15.78 10.60 5.33
N MET A 48 -15.08 11.71 5.54
CA MET A 48 -13.70 11.89 5.10
C MET A 48 -12.75 10.88 5.78
N LEU A 49 -12.89 10.67 7.08
CA LEU A 49 -12.09 9.67 7.81
C LEU A 49 -12.40 8.25 7.31
N MET A 50 -13.68 7.91 7.16
CA MET A 50 -14.11 6.60 6.67
C MET A 50 -13.60 6.32 5.25
N THR A 51 -13.64 7.31 4.36
CA THR A 51 -13.11 7.19 3.00
C THR A 51 -11.60 7.08 2.99
N ALA A 52 -10.88 7.87 3.78
CA ALA A 52 -9.42 7.79 3.87
C ALA A 52 -8.95 6.42 4.43
N ILE A 53 -9.59 5.94 5.50
CA ILE A 53 -9.30 4.61 6.09
C ILE A 53 -9.67 3.51 5.09
N GLY A 54 -10.86 3.60 4.48
CA GLY A 54 -11.35 2.61 3.52
C GLY A 54 -10.44 2.50 2.28
N LEU A 55 -10.05 3.63 1.69
CA LEU A 55 -9.10 3.66 0.56
C LEU A 55 -7.74 3.08 0.95
N SER A 56 -7.24 3.42 2.14
CA SER A 56 -5.97 2.88 2.64
C SER A 56 -6.03 1.36 2.83
N PHE A 57 -7.14 0.85 3.38
CA PHE A 57 -7.37 -0.58 3.58
C PHE A 57 -7.50 -1.34 2.26
N ILE A 58 -8.28 -0.81 1.31
CA ILE A 58 -8.41 -1.40 -0.04
C ILE A 58 -7.04 -1.43 -0.73
N THR A 59 -6.28 -0.35 -0.64
CA THR A 59 -4.93 -0.26 -1.22
C THR A 59 -3.98 -1.28 -0.59
N TYR A 60 -4.05 -1.47 0.73
CA TYR A 60 -3.29 -2.49 1.44
C TYR A 60 -3.66 -3.90 0.95
N GLN A 61 -4.96 -4.22 0.93
CA GLN A 61 -5.46 -5.53 0.49
C GLN A 61 -5.10 -5.81 -0.97
N LEU A 62 -5.21 -4.79 -1.83
CA LEU A 62 -4.84 -4.90 -3.24
C LEU A 62 -3.33 -5.15 -3.38
N SER A 63 -2.51 -4.44 -2.60
CA SER A 63 -1.05 -4.61 -2.59
C SER A 63 -0.66 -5.99 -2.08
N GLU A 64 -1.31 -6.51 -1.05
CA GLU A 64 -1.07 -7.85 -0.52
C GLU A 64 -1.46 -8.94 -1.53
N LYS A 65 -2.62 -8.82 -2.17
CA LYS A 65 -3.05 -9.75 -3.22
C LYS A 65 -2.14 -9.68 -4.46
N LEU A 66 -1.75 -8.48 -4.86
CA LEU A 66 -0.82 -8.28 -5.98
C LEU A 66 0.54 -8.89 -5.63
N ARG A 67 1.01 -8.73 -4.39
CA ARG A 67 2.21 -9.38 -3.89
C ARG A 67 2.05 -10.90 -4.02
N LEU A 68 1.03 -11.51 -3.43
CA LEU A 68 0.81 -12.96 -3.53
C LEU A 68 0.73 -13.47 -4.97
N PHE A 69 0.06 -12.75 -5.87
CA PHE A 69 -0.04 -13.10 -7.29
C PHE A 69 1.31 -13.04 -8.01
N ILE A 70 2.10 -11.99 -7.74
CA ILE A 70 3.46 -11.84 -8.26
C ILE A 70 4.34 -12.98 -7.73
N TYR A 71 4.32 -13.25 -6.42
CA TYR A 71 5.07 -14.36 -5.82
C TYR A 71 4.64 -15.74 -6.35
N SER A 72 3.36 -15.95 -6.70
CA SER A 72 2.92 -17.21 -7.32
C SER A 72 3.36 -17.35 -8.78
N LYS A 73 3.70 -16.25 -9.45
CA LYS A 73 4.15 -16.20 -10.84
C LYS A 73 5.66 -16.12 -10.98
N LEU A 74 6.40 -15.74 -9.94
CA LEU A 74 7.85 -15.79 -9.92
C LEU A 74 8.31 -17.18 -9.41
N PRO A 75 8.96 -17.99 -10.26
CA PRO A 75 9.54 -19.25 -9.80
C PRO A 75 10.69 -18.96 -8.82
N ASP A 76 10.58 -19.50 -7.61
CA ASP A 76 11.62 -19.82 -6.61
C ASP A 76 12.59 -18.71 -6.12
N GLN A 77 12.66 -17.54 -6.74
CA GLN A 77 13.74 -16.57 -6.46
C GLN A 77 13.40 -15.55 -5.37
N ALA A 78 12.12 -15.41 -5.03
CA ALA A 78 11.65 -14.41 -4.08
C ALA A 78 11.69 -14.87 -2.61
N VAL A 79 12.06 -16.14 -2.35
CA VAL A 79 12.32 -16.67 -1.00
C VAL A 79 13.63 -16.10 -0.41
N THR A 80 14.52 -15.55 -1.24
CA THR A 80 15.85 -15.10 -0.80
C THR A 80 15.88 -13.80 0.00
N CYS A 81 14.77 -13.05 0.12
CA CYS A 81 14.75 -11.85 0.95
C CYS A 81 14.62 -12.14 2.46
N SER A 82 14.22 -13.37 2.85
CA SER A 82 14.08 -13.76 4.26
C SER A 82 15.35 -14.39 4.85
N ILE A 83 16.15 -15.10 4.06
CA ILE A 83 17.20 -15.98 4.61
C ILE A 83 18.49 -15.23 5.00
N ASN A 84 18.79 -14.08 4.41
CA ASN A 84 20.09 -13.40 4.59
C ASN A 84 20.05 -12.18 5.53
N SER A 85 19.07 -12.11 6.44
CA SER A 85 19.03 -11.15 7.55
C SER A 85 19.38 -11.77 8.92
N HIS A 86 19.47 -13.11 9.01
CA HIS A 86 19.76 -13.84 10.24
C HIS A 86 21.20 -14.37 10.36
N THR A 87 22.10 -14.03 9.42
CA THR A 87 23.53 -14.37 9.49
C THR A 87 24.38 -13.11 9.33
N LYS A 88 24.33 -12.23 10.34
CA LYS A 88 25.52 -11.48 10.72
C LYS A 88 25.48 -11.12 12.20
#